data_AF-A0A9P6XNT0-F1
#
_entry.id   AF-A0A9P6XNT0-F1
#
_cell.length_a   1.000
_cell.length_b   1.000
_cell.length_c   1.000
_cell.angle_alpha   90.00
_cell.angle_beta   90.00
_cell.angle_gamma   90.00
#
_symmetry.space_group_name_H-M   'P 1'
#
loop_
_entity.id
_entity.type
_entity.pdbx_description
1 polymer ?
#
loop_
_entity_poly.entity_id
_entity_poly.type
_entity_poly.pdbx_seq_one_letter_code
_entity_poly.pdbx_strand_id
1 'polypeptide(L)'
;MDGFRSRYVEQRLPVLEAMIANGTRVPFRYIKAGEFPGLETQGLALSAQGLHIGGATWPYESLKRIDLNDWTETVTLQDDSGKTVFSCLATRILSSDLLVNLVYDQLGQTAEYA
;
A
#
# COMPACT_ATOMS: atom_id res chain seq x y z
N MET A 1 -19.58 12.34 -1.25
CA MET A 1 -18.11 12.50 -1.15
C MET A 1 -17.37 11.60 -2.14
N ASP A 2 -18.04 10.58 -2.70
CA ASP A 2 -17.43 9.50 -3.50
C ASP A 2 -16.93 9.95 -4.87
N GLY A 3 -17.59 10.93 -5.50
CA GLY A 3 -17.13 11.46 -6.81
C GLY A 3 -15.76 12.12 -6.77
N PHE A 4 -15.36 12.72 -5.64
CA PHE A 4 -14.01 13.26 -5.49
C PHE A 4 -12.98 12.15 -5.32
N ARG A 5 -13.23 11.19 -4.42
CA ARG A 5 -12.33 10.06 -4.18
C ARG A 5 -12.11 9.23 -5.43
N SER A 6 -13.19 8.91 -6.15
CA SER A 6 -13.13 8.16 -7.41
C SER A 6 -12.29 8.88 -8.47
N ARG A 7 -12.54 10.18 -8.72
CA ARG A 7 -11.73 10.97 -9.66
C ARG A 7 -10.27 11.10 -9.24
N TYR A 8 -10.02 11.25 -7.94
CA TYR A 8 -8.66 11.32 -7.41
C TYR A 8 -7.89 10.02 -7.70
N VAL A 9 -8.50 8.86 -7.45
CA VAL A 9 -7.90 7.56 -7.76
C VAL A 9 -7.70 7.40 -9.27
N GLU A 10 -8.74 7.61 -10.06
CA GLU A 10 -8.72 7.50 -11.53
C GLU A 10 -7.61 8.33 -12.17
N GLN A 11 -7.36 9.54 -11.67
CA GLN A 11 -6.34 10.43 -12.23
C GLN A 11 -4.92 10.14 -11.74
N ARG A 12 -4.78 9.65 -10.50
CA ARG A 12 -3.46 9.52 -9.87
C ARG A 12 -2.90 8.11 -9.95
N LEU A 13 -3.75 7.09 -9.91
CA LEU A 13 -3.31 5.69 -9.92
C LEU A 13 -2.46 5.37 -11.17
N PRO A 14 -2.88 5.69 -12.42
CA PRO A 14 -2.08 5.36 -13.61
C PRO A 14 -0.72 6.05 -13.64
N VAL A 15 -0.62 7.24 -13.04
CA VAL A 15 0.64 7.97 -12.95
C VAL A 15 1.60 7.25 -12.00
N LEU A 16 1.11 6.79 -10.85
CA LEU A 16 1.93 6.07 -9.88
C LEU A 16 2.36 4.70 -10.39
N GLU A 17 1.49 3.98 -11.09
CA GLU A 17 1.81 2.72 -11.76
C GLU A 17 2.93 2.92 -12.80
N ALA A 18 2.83 3.94 -13.65
CA ALA A 18 3.86 4.26 -14.63
C ALA A 18 5.20 4.63 -13.97
N MET A 19 5.16 5.36 -12.84
CA MET A 19 6.37 5.66 -12.06
C MET A 19 7.03 4.39 -11.52
N ILE A 20 6.24 3.48 -10.93
CA ILE A 20 6.70 2.19 -10.43
C ILE A 20 7.31 1.34 -11.56
N ALA A 21 6.63 1.25 -12.70
CA ALA A 21 7.10 0.53 -13.88
C ALA A 21 8.42 1.08 -14.42
N ASN A 22 8.63 2.40 -14.34
CA ASN A 22 9.89 3.07 -14.69
C ASN A 22 10.98 2.93 -13.60
N GLY A 23 10.78 2.08 -12.59
CA GLY A 23 11.74 1.82 -11.52
C GLY A 23 11.74 2.87 -10.40
N THR A 24 10.78 3.79 -10.40
CA THR A 24 10.66 4.79 -9.32
C THR A 24 10.10 4.16 -8.06
N ARG A 25 10.74 4.46 -6.93
CA ARG A 25 10.20 4.14 -5.61
C ARG A 25 9.20 5.21 -5.18
N VAL A 26 7.91 4.90 -5.21
CA VAL A 26 6.81 5.80 -4.86
C VAL A 26 6.61 5.84 -3.34
N PRO A 27 6.83 6.98 -2.67
CA PRO A 27 6.73 7.09 -1.22
C PRO A 27 5.29 7.31 -0.75
N PHE A 28 4.97 6.71 0.40
CA PHE A 28 3.75 6.93 1.17
C PHE A 28 4.13 7.23 2.63
N ARG A 29 3.18 7.79 3.38
CA ARG A 29 3.33 8.01 4.83
C ARG A 29 2.08 7.59 5.56
N TYR A 30 2.26 7.17 6.80
CA TYR A 30 1.17 6.87 7.71
C TYR A 30 1.42 7.47 9.08
N ILE A 31 0.35 7.76 9.82
CA ILE A 31 0.39 8.23 11.20
C ILE A 31 0.69 7.02 12.09
N LYS A 32 1.85 7.05 12.74
CA LYS A 32 2.29 6.02 13.67
C LYS A 32 1.78 6.28 15.08
N ALA A 33 1.83 7.53 15.53
CA ALA A 33 1.44 7.92 16.88
C ALA A 33 1.08 9.42 16.96
N GLY A 34 0.56 9.83 18.11
CA GLY A 34 0.27 11.23 18.45
C GLY A 34 -1.12 11.70 18.01
N GLU A 35 -1.38 12.97 18.34
CA GLU A 35 -2.61 13.70 18.00
C GLU A 35 -2.23 15.05 17.39
N PHE A 36 -3.13 15.67 16.64
CA PHE A 36 -2.87 16.98 16.04
C PHE A 36 -2.60 18.04 17.12
N PRO A 37 -1.55 18.86 17.01
CA PRO A 37 -0.61 18.97 15.88
C PRO A 37 0.65 18.09 15.95
N GLY A 38 0.88 17.36 17.05
CA GLY A 38 2.06 16.52 17.30
C GLY A 38 1.98 15.11 16.69
N LEU A 39 1.58 14.98 15.42
CA LEU A 39 1.50 13.68 14.74
C LEU A 39 2.90 13.16 14.37
N GLU A 40 3.22 11.93 14.78
CA GLU A 40 4.39 11.19 14.30
C GLU A 40 4.02 10.42 13.03
N THR A 41 4.74 10.66 11.93
CA THR A 41 4.55 9.92 10.67
C THR A 41 5.74 9.04 10.35
N GLN A 42 5.47 7.85 9.85
CA GLN A 42 6.47 6.93 9.31
C GLN A 42 6.26 6.73 7.81
N GLY A 43 7.38 6.58 7.09
CA GLY A 43 7.38 6.35 5.65
C GLY A 43 7.31 4.86 5.30
N LEU A 44 6.68 4.58 4.17
CA LEU A 44 6.79 3.33 3.42
C LEU A 44 6.88 3.68 1.93
N ALA A 45 7.22 2.73 1.07
CA ALA A 45 7.21 2.97 -0.37
C ALA A 45 6.90 1.72 -1.17
N LEU A 46 6.40 1.93 -2.39
CA LEU A 46 6.18 0.88 -3.38
C LEU A 46 7.14 1.05 -4.55
N SER A 47 7.52 -0.05 -5.17
CA SER A 47 8.39 -0.09 -6.36
C SER A 47 8.15 -1.40 -7.11
N ALA A 48 8.81 -1.58 -8.25
CA ALA A 48 8.82 -2.86 -8.96
C ALA A 48 9.42 -4.01 -8.14
N GLN A 49 10.31 -3.71 -7.17
CA GLN A 49 10.93 -4.73 -6.31
C GLN A 49 10.05 -5.15 -5.12
N GLY A 50 8.91 -4.50 -4.90
CA GLY A 50 8.05 -4.77 -3.76
C GLY A 50 7.81 -3.58 -2.83
N LEU A 51 7.32 -3.92 -1.64
CA LEU A 51 7.04 -3.01 -0.53
C LEU A 51 8.32 -2.70 0.26
N HIS A 52 8.58 -1.43 0.51
CA HIS A 52 9.70 -0.98 1.33
C HIS A 52 9.22 -0.39 2.64
N ILE A 53 9.61 -1.00 3.77
CA ILE A 53 9.24 -0.52 5.10
C ILE A 53 10.33 -0.85 6.12
N GLY A 54 10.64 0.09 7.00
CA GLY A 54 11.61 -0.14 8.10
C GLY A 54 13.02 -0.53 7.64
N GLY A 55 13.44 -0.12 6.44
CA GLY A 55 14.73 -0.49 5.86
C GLY A 55 14.77 -1.85 5.18
N ALA A 56 13.69 -2.63 5.25
CA ALA A 56 13.52 -3.88 4.52
C ALA A 56 12.77 -3.66 3.20
N THR A 57 13.04 -4.55 2.25
CA THR A 57 12.26 -4.69 1.01
C THR A 57 11.59 -6.06 1.03
N TRP A 58 10.29 -6.06 0.84
CA TRP A 58 9.43 -7.24 0.80
C TRP A 58 8.94 -7.42 -0.64
N PRO A 59 9.49 -8.40 -1.37
CA PRO A 59 8.98 -8.74 -2.69
C PRO A 59 7.50 -9.08 -2.63
N TYR A 60 6.72 -8.71 -3.64
CA TYR A 60 5.26 -8.92 -3.62
C TYR A 60 4.90 -10.40 -3.55
N GLU A 61 5.70 -11.26 -4.17
CA GLU A 61 5.56 -12.72 -4.13
C GLU A 61 5.80 -13.32 -2.74
N SER A 62 6.51 -12.60 -1.84
CA SER A 62 6.71 -13.02 -0.45
C SER A 62 5.55 -12.65 0.46
N LEU A 63 4.59 -11.84 -0.04
CA LEU A 63 3.44 -11.37 0.71
C LEU A 63 2.20 -12.17 0.37
N LYS A 64 1.34 -12.39 1.37
CA LYS A 64 0.01 -12.93 1.15
C LYS A 64 -0.86 -11.95 0.37
N ARG A 65 -1.67 -12.50 -0.52
CA ARG A 65 -2.70 -11.73 -1.23
C ARG A 65 -3.69 -11.13 -0.25
N ILE A 66 -4.18 -9.95 -0.60
CA ILE A 66 -5.26 -9.30 0.14
C ILE A 66 -6.58 -9.97 -0.29
N ASP A 67 -7.26 -10.62 0.64
CA ASP A 67 -8.65 -11.00 0.45
C ASP A 67 -9.54 -9.80 0.78
N LEU A 68 -10.24 -9.28 -0.24
CA LEU A 68 -11.16 -8.16 -0.06
C LEU A 68 -12.40 -8.56 0.77
N ASN A 69 -12.73 -9.86 0.86
CA ASN A 69 -13.82 -10.33 1.71
C ASN A 69 -13.46 -10.25 3.20
N ASP A 70 -12.17 -10.34 3.53
CA ASP A 70 -11.62 -10.16 4.88
C ASP A 70 -11.16 -8.72 5.14
N TRP A 71 -11.52 -7.79 4.25
CA TRP A 71 -11.12 -6.40 4.38
C TRP A 71 -11.73 -5.77 5.63
N THR A 72 -10.86 -5.31 6.52
CA THR A 72 -11.25 -4.55 7.71
C THR A 72 -10.89 -3.08 7.53
N GLU A 73 -11.24 -2.22 8.50
CA GLU A 73 -10.75 -0.83 8.54
C GLU A 73 -9.20 -0.75 8.65
N THR A 74 -8.54 -1.87 8.93
CA THR A 74 -7.08 -2.00 9.04
C THR A 74 -6.50 -2.63 7.78
N VAL A 75 -5.59 -1.91 7.12
CA VAL A 75 -4.76 -2.46 6.06
C VAL A 75 -3.69 -3.34 6.72
N THR A 76 -3.73 -4.65 6.44
CA THR A 76 -2.75 -5.61 6.96
C THR A 76 -2.07 -6.34 5.81
N LEU A 77 -0.75 -6.37 5.83
CA LEU A 77 0.09 -7.12 4.89
C LEU A 77 0.89 -8.15 5.70
N GLN A 78 0.85 -9.40 5.24
CA GLN A 78 1.52 -10.52 5.89
C GLN A 78 2.49 -11.17 4.91
N ASP A 79 3.56 -11.77 5.44
CA ASP A 79 4.38 -12.69 4.65
C ASP A 79 3.68 -14.04 4.43
N ASP A 80 4.29 -14.89 3.59
CA ASP A 80 3.84 -16.24 3.28
C ASP A 80 3.58 -17.13 4.53
N SER A 81 4.37 -16.91 5.58
CA SER A 81 4.31 -17.59 6.87
C SER A 81 3.18 -17.06 7.76
N GLY A 82 2.50 -15.98 7.35
CA GLY A 82 1.39 -15.35 8.07
C GLY A 82 1.82 -14.34 9.12
N LYS A 83 3.10 -13.96 9.17
CA LYS A 83 3.59 -12.91 10.07
C LYS A 83 3.25 -11.55 9.48
N THR A 84 2.74 -10.66 10.33
CA THR A 84 2.43 -9.28 9.95
C THR A 84 3.69 -8.48 9.64
N VAL A 85 3.78 -8.00 8.41
CA VAL A 85 4.84 -7.10 7.91
C VAL A 85 4.43 -5.64 8.09
N PHE A 86 3.16 -5.33 7.85
CA PHE A 86 2.58 -4.00 8.01
C PHE A 86 1.14 -4.12 8.49
N SER A 87 0.75 -3.26 9.43
CA SER A 87 -0.65 -3.12 9.85
C SER A 87 -0.93 -1.68 10.27
N CYS A 88 -1.94 -1.06 9.67
CA CYS A 88 -2.33 0.31 9.96
C CYS A 88 -3.80 0.55 9.63
N LEU A 89 -4.50 1.34 10.45
CA LEU A 89 -5.84 1.83 10.11
C LEU A 89 -5.78 2.61 8.80
N ALA A 90 -6.69 2.32 7.87
CA ALA A 90 -6.73 2.99 6.57
C ALA A 90 -6.85 4.52 6.72
N THR A 91 -7.58 5.00 7.73
CA THR A 91 -7.74 6.43 8.04
C THR A 91 -6.46 7.12 8.51
N ARG A 92 -5.44 6.34 8.92
CA ARG A 92 -4.11 6.85 9.31
C ARG A 92 -3.10 6.81 8.17
N ILE A 93 -3.44 6.22 7.03
CA ILE A 93 -2.58 6.19 5.85
C ILE A 93 -2.88 7.42 4.99
N LEU A 94 -1.86 8.22 4.71
CA LEU A 94 -2.01 9.36 3.81
C LEU A 94 -2.10 8.84 2.37
N SER A 95 -3.21 9.13 1.71
CA SER A 95 -3.57 8.58 0.38
C SER A 95 -3.83 7.06 0.40
N SER A 96 -4.56 6.60 1.42
CA SER A 96 -4.91 5.18 1.61
C SER A 96 -5.51 4.53 0.37
N ASP A 97 -6.45 5.18 -0.31
CA ASP A 97 -7.10 4.65 -1.51
C ASP A 97 -6.06 4.28 -2.59
N LEU A 98 -5.06 5.15 -2.83
CA LEU A 98 -4.01 4.88 -3.82
C LEU A 98 -3.07 3.75 -3.36
N LEU A 99 -2.68 3.75 -2.08
CA LEU A 99 -1.82 2.69 -1.56
C LEU A 99 -2.48 1.32 -1.70
N VAL A 100 -3.76 1.22 -1.30
CA VAL A 100 -4.50 -0.04 -1.31
C VAL A 100 -4.69 -0.54 -2.73
N ASN A 101 -5.08 0.32 -3.68
CA ASN A 101 -5.21 -0.09 -5.08
C ASN A 101 -3.87 -0.59 -5.63
N LEU A 102 -2.77 0.17 -5.45
CA LEU A 102 -1.46 -0.26 -5.94
C LEU A 102 -1.00 -1.58 -5.32
N VAL A 103 -1.15 -1.77 -4.00
CA VAL A 103 -0.75 -3.02 -3.35
C VAL A 103 -1.65 -4.17 -3.80
N TYR A 104 -2.97 -3.93 -3.91
CA TYR A 104 -3.91 -4.94 -4.39
C TYR A 104 -3.59 -5.36 -5.82
N ASP A 105 -3.33 -4.40 -6.72
CA ASP A 105 -2.99 -4.69 -8.12
C ASP A 105 -1.68 -5.49 -8.21
N GLN A 106 -0.65 -5.13 -7.44
CA GLN A 106 0.62 -5.87 -7.44
C GLN A 106 0.49 -7.29 -6.86
N LEU A 107 -0.31 -7.47 -5.80
CA LEU A 107 -0.57 -8.77 -5.18
C LEU A 107 -1.62 -9.62 -5.93
N GLY A 108 -2.45 -8.98 -6.76
CA GLY A 108 -3.45 -9.61 -7.62
C GLY A 108 -2.89 -10.01 -8.99
N GLN A 109 -1.96 -9.22 -9.56
CA GLN A 109 -1.28 -9.50 -10.82
C GLN A 109 -0.24 -10.63 -10.71
N THR A 110 0.23 -10.96 -9.50
CA THR A 110 1.09 -12.14 -9.25
C THR A 110 0.34 -13.49 -9.41
N ALA A 111 -0.86 -13.49 -10.00
CA ALA A 111 -1.69 -14.66 -10.25
C ALA A 111 -1.70 -15.17 -11.69
N GLU A 112 -1.04 -14.53 -12.66
CA GLU A 112 -1.09 -14.95 -14.07
C GLU A 112 0.24 -15.44 -14.64
N TYR A 113 1.04 -16.22 -13.90
CA TYR A 113 2.01 -17.12 -14.54
C TYR A 113 2.26 -18.34 -13.63
N ALA A 114 1.39 -19.34 -13.74
CA ALA A 114 1.63 -20.72 -13.32
C ALA A 114 1.07 -21.66 -14.39
#